data_AF-A0A8X6JKQ5-F1
#
_entry.id   AF-A0A8X6JKQ5-F1
#
_cell.length_a   1.000
_cell.length_b   1.000
_cell.length_c   1.000
_cell.angle_alpha   90.00
_cell.angle_beta   90.00
_cell.angle_gamma   90.00
#
_symmetry.space_group_name_H-M   'P 1'
#
loop_
_entity.id
_entity.type
_entity.pdbx_description
1 polymer ?
#
loop_
_entity_poly.entity_id
_entity_poly.type
_entity_poly.pdbx_seq_one_letter_code
_entity_poly.pdbx_strand_id
1 'polypeptide(L)'
;MDIKALKAQLRVLRTAFNVTLKKLQSEIQGDAIDLKNISLLQTHLKDKYLRLGTVQESVSGVLLQKDDDGTEYEADFSEAEKYREDYLSFSTLVDKKLEESVIVEEQEIPRKFRTLCPEEPEQTLQRLYDELEGKLRALESLRKTQEKFGDFLAPLVESCLPEEILLTWERTRNHQEHSENVTEKNSRTLTNLMTFLRQEVQGEEMVVLARSGFTMHHGNATCALTDCHILHHGVAA
;
A
#
# COMPACT_ATOMS: atom_id res chain seq x y z
N MET A 1 -1.55 34.95 33.72
CA MET A 1 -2.74 34.12 33.39
C MET A 1 -3.36 33.62 34.68
N ASP A 2 -4.68 33.41 34.74
CA ASP A 2 -5.32 32.84 35.93
C ASP A 2 -5.10 31.32 35.98
N ILE A 3 -4.26 30.89 36.94
CA ILE A 3 -3.92 29.48 37.14
C ILE A 3 -5.15 28.61 37.46
N LYS A 4 -6.17 29.16 38.13
CA LYS A 4 -7.38 28.40 38.47
C LYS A 4 -8.18 28.06 37.22
N ALA A 5 -8.31 29.01 36.30
CA ALA A 5 -8.96 28.81 35.01
C ALA A 5 -8.20 27.77 34.15
N LEU A 6 -6.87 27.86 34.10
CA LEU A 6 -6.03 26.90 33.38
C LEU A 6 -6.16 25.48 33.96
N LYS A 7 -6.12 25.33 35.29
CA LYS A 7 -6.31 24.02 35.95
C LYS A 7 -7.72 23.46 35.74
N ALA A 8 -8.74 24.31 35.69
CA ALA A 8 -10.09 23.89 35.33
C ALA A 8 -10.17 23.38 33.89
N GLN A 9 -9.56 24.08 32.94
CA GLN A 9 -9.47 23.67 31.54
C GLN A 9 -8.72 22.33 31.40
N LEU A 10 -7.61 22.17 32.12
CA LEU A 10 -6.82 20.94 32.16
C LEU A 10 -7.66 19.74 32.61
N ARG A 11 -8.44 19.90 33.68
CA ARG A 11 -9.35 18.86 34.18
C ARG A 11 -10.38 18.42 33.13
N VAL A 12 -10.98 19.39 32.42
CA VAL A 12 -11.94 19.10 31.35
C VAL A 12 -11.28 18.34 30.21
N LEU A 13 -10.08 18.77 29.78
CA LEU A 13 -9.32 18.10 28.72
C LEU A 13 -8.89 16.68 29.13
N ARG A 14 -8.42 16.48 30.37
CA ARG A 14 -8.08 15.16 30.94
C ARG A 14 -9.28 14.20 30.87
N THR A 15 -10.46 14.69 31.23
CA THR A 15 -11.70 13.89 31.15
C THR A 15 -12.04 13.53 29.69
N ALA A 16 -11.99 14.50 28.79
CA ALA A 16 -12.27 14.26 27.37
C ALA A 16 -11.25 13.31 26.72
N PHE A 17 -9.97 13.41 27.11
CA PHE A 17 -8.89 12.52 26.68
C PHE A 17 -9.20 11.09 27.12
N ASN A 18 -9.47 10.87 28.41
CA ASN A 18 -9.78 9.55 28.95
C ASN A 18 -11.02 8.91 28.33
N VAL A 19 -12.06 9.71 28.04
CA VAL A 19 -13.25 9.22 27.33
C VAL A 19 -12.91 8.75 25.92
N THR A 20 -12.08 9.51 25.19
CA THR A 20 -11.66 9.15 23.83
C THR A 20 -10.76 7.91 23.84
N LEU A 21 -9.83 7.84 24.79
CA LEU A 21 -8.92 6.71 24.97
C LEU A 21 -9.69 5.42 25.26
N LYS A 22 -10.64 5.46 26.20
CA LYS A 22 -11.51 4.30 26.51
C LYS A 22 -12.33 3.85 25.32
N LYS A 23 -12.87 4.79 24.54
CA LYS A 23 -13.64 4.46 23.33
C LYS A 23 -12.77 3.79 22.27
N LEU A 24 -11.54 4.27 22.09
CA LEU A 24 -10.60 3.65 21.16
C LEU A 24 -10.14 2.27 21.66
N GLN A 25 -9.97 2.11 22.98
CA GLN A 25 -9.69 0.82 23.61
C GLN A 25 -10.78 -0.21 23.37
N SER A 26 -12.06 0.16 23.52
CA SER A 26 -13.16 -0.76 23.21
C SER A 26 -13.21 -1.14 21.74
N GLU A 27 -12.86 -0.22 20.83
CA GLU A 27 -12.86 -0.49 19.39
C GLU A 27 -11.77 -1.50 18.99
N ILE A 28 -10.60 -1.40 19.60
CA ILE A 28 -9.43 -2.26 19.33
C ILE A 28 -9.57 -3.66 19.95
N GLN A 29 -10.36 -3.77 21.02
CA GLN A 29 -10.64 -5.03 21.71
C GLN A 29 -11.89 -5.75 21.18
N GLY A 30 -12.67 -5.13 20.28
CA GLY A 30 -13.86 -5.72 19.69
C GLY A 30 -13.55 -6.76 18.61
N ASP A 31 -14.51 -7.65 18.33
CA ASP A 31 -14.39 -8.73 17.33
C ASP A 31 -14.39 -8.21 15.89
N ALA A 32 -14.93 -7.02 15.64
CA ALA A 32 -14.98 -6.37 14.34
C ALA A 32 -14.25 -5.02 14.40
N ILE A 33 -13.09 -4.94 13.74
CA ILE A 33 -12.24 -3.75 13.72
C ILE A 33 -12.74 -2.79 12.63
N ASP A 34 -13.42 -1.70 13.02
CA ASP A 34 -13.73 -0.61 12.09
C ASP A 34 -12.53 0.34 11.96
N LEU A 35 -11.74 0.11 10.90
CA LEU A 35 -10.53 0.89 10.59
C LEU A 35 -10.82 2.40 10.44
N LYS A 36 -11.99 2.79 9.92
CA LYS A 36 -12.34 4.21 9.74
C LYS A 36 -12.62 4.86 11.08
N ASN A 37 -13.36 4.17 11.95
CA ASN A 37 -13.65 4.65 13.30
C ASN A 37 -12.37 4.73 14.15
N ILE A 38 -11.48 3.73 14.07
CA ILE A 38 -10.17 3.74 14.75
C ILE A 38 -9.33 4.94 14.30
N SER A 39 -9.21 5.18 12.99
CA SER A 39 -8.46 6.32 12.46
C SER A 39 -9.02 7.67 12.93
N LEU A 40 -10.35 7.81 12.95
CA LEU A 40 -11.03 8.99 13.46
C LEU A 40 -10.74 9.21 14.96
N LEU A 41 -10.87 8.16 15.76
CA LEU A 41 -10.64 8.21 17.21
C LEU A 41 -9.16 8.46 17.54
N GLN A 42 -8.20 7.91 16.79
CA GLN A 42 -6.78 8.25 16.90
C GLN A 42 -6.53 9.74 16.67
N THR A 43 -7.15 10.30 15.62
CA THR A 43 -7.05 11.74 15.32
C THR A 43 -7.61 12.58 16.47
N HIS A 44 -8.77 12.20 16.99
CA HIS A 44 -9.40 12.87 18.14
C HIS A 44 -8.58 12.75 19.43
N LEU A 45 -7.90 11.63 19.66
CA LEU A 45 -7.05 11.41 20.82
C LEU A 45 -5.78 12.28 20.72
N LYS A 46 -5.15 12.30 19.54
CA LYS A 46 -3.97 13.13 19.26
C LYS A 46 -4.27 14.62 19.44
N ASP A 47 -5.39 15.12 18.92
CA ASP A 47 -5.81 16.52 19.13
C ASP A 47 -5.91 16.87 20.62
N LYS A 48 -6.60 16.02 21.40
CA LYS A 48 -6.75 16.23 22.85
C LYS A 48 -5.43 16.19 23.58
N TYR A 49 -4.53 15.28 23.20
CA TYR A 49 -3.18 15.17 23.76
C TYR A 49 -2.37 16.44 23.51
N LEU A 50 -2.36 16.97 22.28
CA LEU A 50 -1.66 18.21 21.94
C LEU A 50 -2.22 19.43 22.69
N ARG A 51 -3.55 19.54 22.77
CA ARG A 51 -4.21 20.60 23.53
C ARG A 51 -3.92 20.50 25.03
N LEU A 52 -3.90 19.29 25.58
CA LEU A 52 -3.51 19.03 26.96
C LEU A 52 -2.09 19.52 27.21
N GLY A 53 -1.13 19.16 26.33
CA GLY A 53 0.26 19.60 26.43
C GLY A 53 0.42 21.13 26.39
N THR A 54 -0.33 21.81 25.52
CA THR A 54 -0.30 23.29 25.44
C THR A 54 -0.79 23.95 26.73
N VAL A 55 -1.89 23.45 27.31
CA VAL A 55 -2.41 23.98 28.58
C VAL A 55 -1.48 23.62 29.74
N GLN A 56 -0.90 22.41 29.72
CA GLN A 56 0.09 21.96 30.70
C GLN A 56 1.32 22.88 30.72
N GLU A 57 1.87 23.23 29.56
CA GLU A 57 3.00 24.15 29.43
C GLU A 57 2.67 25.55 30.01
N SER A 58 1.44 26.02 29.77
CA SER A 58 0.96 27.29 30.36
C SER A 58 0.84 27.21 31.89
N VAL A 59 0.38 26.08 32.45
CA VAL A 59 0.31 25.87 33.90
C VAL A 59 1.71 25.78 34.50
N SER A 60 2.60 24.99 33.91
CA SER A 60 4.00 24.85 34.31
C SER A 60 4.71 26.20 34.32
N GLY A 61 4.53 27.02 33.28
CA GLY A 61 5.13 28.36 33.22
C GLY A 61 4.65 29.30 34.33
N VAL A 62 3.40 29.20 34.77
CA VAL A 62 2.88 29.99 35.90
C VAL A 62 3.37 29.44 37.24
N LEU A 63 3.45 28.12 37.41
CA LEU A 63 3.94 27.50 38.64
C LEU A 63 5.42 27.77 38.89
N LEU A 64 6.25 27.75 37.83
CA LEU A 64 7.68 28.07 37.92
C LEU A 64 7.98 29.52 38.32
N GLN A 65 7.01 30.43 38.18
CA GLN A 65 7.13 31.82 38.61
C GLN A 65 6.76 32.04 40.09
N LYS A 66 6.27 31.01 40.78
CA LYS A 66 5.97 31.11 42.21
C LYS A 66 7.25 30.92 43.02
N ASP A 67 7.48 31.81 43.98
CA ASP A 67 8.47 31.61 45.04
C ASP A 67 7.89 30.66 46.11
N ASP A 68 7.77 29.38 45.76
CA ASP A 68 7.41 28.31 46.70
C ASP A 68 8.43 27.16 46.66
N ASP A 69 8.18 26.10 47.43
CA ASP A 69 9.08 24.94 47.52
C ASP A 69 9.02 24.01 46.29
N GLY A 70 8.25 24.36 45.26
CA GLY A 70 8.08 23.60 44.03
C GLY A 70 7.13 22.41 44.16
N THR A 71 6.54 22.17 45.34
CA THR A 71 5.68 20.98 45.57
C THR A 71 4.48 20.94 44.62
N GLU A 72 3.87 22.10 44.34
CA GLU A 72 2.70 22.18 43.44
C GLU A 72 3.10 21.91 41.98
N TYR A 73 4.28 22.36 41.55
CA TYR A 73 4.82 22.08 40.23
C TYR A 73 5.12 20.59 40.06
N GLU A 74 5.80 19.98 41.03
CA GLU A 74 6.21 18.58 40.97
C GLU A 74 5.00 17.64 40.89
N ALA A 75 3.96 17.91 41.68
CA ALA A 75 2.71 17.15 41.65
C ALA A 75 1.99 17.28 40.29
N ASP A 76 1.95 18.48 39.73
CA ASP A 76 1.32 18.75 38.43
C ASP A 76 2.10 18.10 37.27
N PHE A 77 3.43 18.17 37.30
CA PHE A 77 4.32 17.50 36.36
C PHE A 77 4.15 15.97 36.40
N SER A 78 4.19 15.40 37.60
CA SER A 78 3.97 13.96 37.81
C SER A 78 2.59 13.51 37.33
N GLU A 79 1.55 14.34 37.48
CA GLU A 79 0.23 14.00 36.96
C GLU A 79 0.18 14.07 35.43
N ALA A 80 0.82 15.07 34.81
CA ALA A 80 0.89 15.22 33.36
C ALA A 80 1.60 14.03 32.69
N GLU A 81 2.64 13.51 33.34
CA GLU A 81 3.43 12.42 32.81
C GLU A 81 2.62 11.13 32.62
N LYS A 82 1.64 10.87 33.50
CA LYS A 82 0.70 9.75 33.34
C LYS A 82 -0.06 9.81 32.02
N TYR A 83 -0.51 11.00 31.61
CA TYR A 83 -1.22 11.17 30.33
C TYR A 83 -0.29 11.03 29.12
N ARG A 84 1.00 11.38 29.27
CA ARG A 84 2.03 11.12 28.26
C ARG A 84 2.27 9.63 28.07
N GLU A 85 2.44 8.90 29.17
CA GLU A 85 2.61 7.45 29.17
C GLU A 85 1.37 6.73 28.62
N ASP A 86 0.18 7.11 29.06
CA ASP A 86 -1.09 6.58 28.54
C ASP A 86 -1.22 6.83 27.04
N TYR A 87 -0.89 8.03 26.55
CA TYR A 87 -0.95 8.32 25.11
C TYR A 87 0.04 7.47 24.31
N LEU A 88 1.29 7.35 24.75
CA LEU A 88 2.33 6.61 24.02
C LEU A 88 2.09 5.10 24.05
N SER A 89 1.76 4.55 25.22
CA SER A 89 1.42 3.13 25.36
C SER A 89 0.22 2.77 24.50
N PHE A 90 -0.77 3.66 24.42
CA PHE A 90 -1.95 3.41 23.62
C PHE A 90 -1.68 3.59 22.12
N SER A 91 -0.93 4.61 21.71
CA SER A 91 -0.54 4.81 20.30
C SER A 91 0.20 3.59 19.75
N THR A 92 1.20 3.11 20.51
CA THR A 92 1.99 1.92 20.13
C THR A 92 1.12 0.65 20.06
N LEU A 93 0.15 0.49 20.97
CA LEU A 93 -0.81 -0.61 20.92
C LEU A 93 -1.67 -0.57 19.66
N VAL A 94 -2.15 0.61 19.25
CA VAL A 94 -2.96 0.75 18.03
C VAL A 94 -2.12 0.43 16.80
N ASP A 95 -0.91 0.96 16.73
CA ASP A 95 0.00 0.73 15.60
C ASP A 95 0.30 -0.77 15.46
N LYS A 96 0.64 -1.45 16.56
CA LYS A 96 0.82 -2.90 16.59
C LYS A 96 -0.44 -3.66 16.17
N LYS A 97 -1.63 -3.26 16.63
CA LYS A 97 -2.88 -3.95 16.26
C LYS A 97 -3.22 -3.77 14.78
N LEU A 98 -2.95 -2.58 14.23
CA LEU A 98 -3.11 -2.31 12.80
C LEU A 98 -2.10 -3.10 11.98
N GLU A 99 -0.89 -3.33 12.47
CA GLU A 99 0.08 -4.23 11.83
C GLU A 99 -0.38 -5.70 11.90
N GLU A 100 -0.87 -6.16 13.06
CA GLU A 100 -1.39 -7.52 13.24
C GLU A 100 -2.62 -7.79 12.36
N SER A 101 -3.55 -6.85 12.22
CA SER A 101 -4.72 -7.04 11.34
C SER A 101 -4.34 -7.12 9.85
N VAL A 102 -3.20 -6.54 9.46
CA VAL A 102 -2.63 -6.65 8.12
C VAL A 102 -1.95 -8.00 7.91
N ILE A 103 -1.32 -8.54 8.95
CA ILE A 103 -0.69 -9.87 8.90
C ILE A 103 -1.74 -10.99 8.86
N VAL A 104 -2.95 -10.81 9.43
CA VAL A 104 -4.01 -11.83 9.35
C VAL A 104 -4.55 -12.00 7.93
N GLU A 105 -4.65 -10.92 7.13
CA GLU A 105 -4.94 -11.05 5.69
C GLU A 105 -3.79 -11.75 4.93
N GLU A 106 -2.54 -11.61 5.39
CA GLU A 106 -1.36 -12.18 4.73
C GLU A 106 -1.06 -13.63 5.14
N GLN A 107 -1.45 -14.04 6.36
CA GLN A 107 -1.32 -15.42 6.84
C GLN A 107 -2.52 -16.31 6.52
N GLU A 108 -3.66 -15.73 6.12
CA GLU A 108 -4.74 -16.45 5.44
C GLU A 108 -4.59 -16.49 3.92
N ILE A 109 -3.54 -15.90 3.33
CA ILE A 109 -3.12 -16.32 1.97
C ILE A 109 -2.76 -17.79 2.11
N PRO A 110 -3.55 -18.72 1.53
CA PRO A 110 -3.25 -20.12 1.67
C PRO A 110 -1.85 -20.33 1.09
N ARG A 111 -0.92 -20.83 1.92
CA ARG A 111 0.36 -21.38 1.47
C ARG A 111 0.13 -22.67 0.67
N LYS A 112 -0.62 -22.54 -0.42
CA LYS A 112 -0.89 -23.54 -1.44
C LYS A 112 -0.95 -22.85 -2.80
N PHE A 113 0.10 -22.12 -3.15
CA PHE A 113 0.42 -21.82 -4.55
C PHE A 113 1.30 -22.93 -5.16
N ARG A 114 1.00 -24.18 -4.85
CA ARG A 114 1.31 -25.32 -5.72
C ARG A 114 0.59 -26.54 -5.20
N THR A 115 0.11 -27.35 -6.12
CA THR A 115 -0.54 -28.64 -5.90
C THR A 115 -2.02 -28.54 -5.53
N LEU A 116 -2.85 -28.37 -6.56
CA LEU A 116 -3.89 -29.33 -6.97
C LEU A 116 -4.78 -28.66 -8.03
N CYS A 117 -4.47 -28.87 -9.31
CA CYS A 117 -5.41 -29.39 -10.32
C CYS A 117 -4.76 -29.41 -11.72
N PRO A 118 -5.14 -30.39 -12.56
CA PRO A 118 -4.59 -30.58 -13.89
C PRO A 118 -5.17 -29.54 -14.86
N GLU A 119 -4.29 -28.95 -15.67
CA GLU A 119 -4.57 -28.20 -16.91
C GLU A 119 -5.87 -27.37 -16.96
N GLU A 120 -5.81 -26.14 -16.47
CA GLU A 120 -6.80 -25.07 -16.71
C GLU A 120 -6.04 -23.81 -17.18
N PRO A 121 -6.66 -22.95 -18.00
CA PRO A 121 -5.99 -22.16 -19.03
C PRO A 121 -4.95 -21.20 -18.45
N GLU A 122 -3.78 -21.20 -19.10
CA GLU A 122 -2.65 -20.30 -18.91
C GLU A 122 -3.10 -18.92 -18.38
N GLN A 123 -2.84 -18.62 -17.10
CA GLN A 123 -3.14 -17.31 -16.53
C GLN A 123 -2.30 -16.27 -17.27
N THR A 124 -2.93 -15.47 -18.13
CA THR A 124 -2.24 -14.43 -18.90
C THR A 124 -1.63 -13.38 -17.98
N LEU A 125 -0.43 -12.89 -18.32
CA LEU A 125 0.30 -11.88 -17.55
C LEU A 125 -0.56 -10.61 -17.33
N GLN A 126 -1.38 -10.26 -18.31
CA GLN A 126 -2.34 -9.15 -18.23
C GLN A 126 -3.29 -9.26 -17.02
N ARG A 127 -3.89 -10.43 -16.79
CA ARG A 127 -4.82 -10.63 -15.66
C ARG A 127 -4.11 -10.51 -14.33
N LEU A 128 -2.91 -11.09 -14.23
CA LEU A 128 -2.08 -11.00 -13.04
C LEU A 128 -1.71 -9.54 -12.74
N TYR A 129 -1.31 -8.80 -13.77
CA TYR A 129 -0.99 -7.37 -13.66
C TYR A 129 -2.19 -6.55 -13.18
N ASP A 130 -3.38 -6.75 -13.78
CA ASP A 130 -4.60 -6.03 -13.39
C ASP A 130 -4.98 -6.31 -11.92
N GLU A 131 -4.84 -7.55 -11.47
CA GLU A 131 -5.08 -7.94 -10.08
C GLU A 131 -4.07 -7.29 -9.12
N LEU A 132 -2.78 -7.30 -9.46
CA LEU A 132 -1.73 -6.64 -8.69
C LEU A 132 -1.96 -5.12 -8.61
N GLU A 133 -2.26 -4.47 -9.74
CA GLU A 133 -2.56 -3.03 -9.77
C GLU A 133 -3.80 -2.70 -8.92
N GLY A 134 -4.84 -3.54 -8.98
CA GLY A 134 -6.05 -3.40 -8.16
C GLY A 134 -5.75 -3.49 -6.66
N LYS A 135 -4.97 -4.49 -6.23
CA LYS A 135 -4.57 -4.68 -4.83
C LYS A 135 -3.69 -3.53 -4.34
N LEU A 136 -2.70 -3.10 -5.13
CA LEU A 136 -1.83 -1.98 -4.78
C LEU A 136 -2.61 -0.66 -4.64
N ARG A 137 -3.56 -0.40 -5.55
CA ARG A 137 -4.45 0.78 -5.49
C ARG A 137 -5.38 0.76 -4.26
N ALA A 138 -5.85 -0.42 -3.85
CA ALA A 138 -6.62 -0.57 -2.62
C ALA A 138 -5.75 -0.26 -1.39
N LEU A 139 -4.51 -0.74 -1.36
CA LEU A 139 -3.55 -0.42 -0.28
C LEU A 139 -3.25 1.09 -0.22
N GLU A 140 -3.07 1.75 -1.35
CA GLU A 140 -2.91 3.22 -1.40
C GLU A 140 -4.12 3.95 -0.83
N SER A 141 -5.33 3.47 -1.09
CA SER A 141 -6.58 4.01 -0.53
C SER A 141 -6.65 3.88 1.00
N LEU A 142 -5.95 2.87 1.56
CA LEU A 142 -5.76 2.67 3.00
C LEU A 142 -4.57 3.49 3.56
N ARG A 143 -4.04 4.46 2.78
CA ARG A 143 -2.84 5.28 3.10
C ARG A 143 -1.54 4.48 3.26
N LYS A 144 -1.50 3.24 2.78
CA LYS A 144 -0.25 2.48 2.65
C LYS A 144 0.42 2.90 1.35
N THR A 145 1.25 3.93 1.41
CA THR A 145 1.93 4.47 0.23
C THR A 145 3.09 3.59 -0.19
N GLN A 146 3.27 3.44 -1.49
CA GLN A 146 4.40 2.76 -2.10
C GLN A 146 5.76 3.29 -1.64
N GLU A 147 5.87 4.58 -1.29
CA GLU A 147 7.08 5.17 -0.72
C GLU A 147 7.48 4.58 0.65
N LYS A 148 6.50 4.09 1.42
CA LYS A 148 6.73 3.57 2.80
C LYS A 148 6.80 2.05 2.86
N PHE A 149 6.09 1.38 1.96
CA PHE A 149 5.94 -0.08 1.96
C PHE A 149 6.52 -0.76 0.72
N GLY A 150 7.05 0.00 -0.25
CA GLY A 150 7.54 -0.53 -1.53
C GLY A 150 8.60 -1.61 -1.35
N ASP A 151 9.53 -1.43 -0.41
CA ASP A 151 10.60 -2.39 -0.12
C ASP A 151 10.07 -3.73 0.43
N PHE A 152 8.92 -3.69 1.12
CA PHE A 152 8.26 -4.90 1.65
C PHE A 152 7.38 -5.57 0.59
N LEU A 153 6.71 -4.77 -0.24
CA LEU A 153 5.76 -5.26 -1.24
C LEU A 153 6.46 -5.85 -2.48
N ALA A 154 7.62 -5.35 -2.87
CA ALA A 154 8.32 -5.80 -4.08
C ALA A 154 8.62 -7.33 -4.08
N PRO A 155 9.19 -7.93 -3.01
CA PRO A 155 9.39 -9.38 -2.95
C PRO A 155 8.09 -10.19 -3.04
N LEU A 156 6.98 -9.66 -2.53
CA LEU A 156 5.67 -10.33 -2.59
C LEU A 156 5.14 -10.33 -4.02
N VAL A 157 5.21 -9.19 -4.70
CA VAL A 157 4.83 -9.08 -6.11
C VAL A 157 5.69 -10.01 -6.96
N GLU A 158 7.02 -10.03 -6.75
CA GLU A 158 7.93 -10.96 -7.43
C GLU A 158 7.52 -12.42 -7.21
N SER A 159 7.11 -12.80 -6.00
CA SER A 159 6.68 -14.17 -5.69
C SER A 159 5.42 -14.63 -6.43
N CYS A 160 4.60 -13.68 -6.92
CA CYS A 160 3.39 -13.98 -7.68
C CYS A 160 3.65 -14.15 -9.18
N LEU A 161 4.85 -13.83 -9.67
CA LEU A 161 5.15 -13.81 -11.10
C LEU A 161 5.62 -15.19 -11.62
N PRO A 162 5.33 -15.51 -12.90
CA PRO A 162 5.93 -16.67 -13.55
C PRO A 162 7.47 -16.57 -13.64
N GLU A 163 8.15 -17.72 -13.62
CA GLU A 163 9.62 -17.80 -13.66
C GLU A 163 10.21 -17.09 -14.89
N GLU A 164 9.56 -17.21 -16.03
CA GLU A 164 9.97 -16.58 -17.29
C GLU A 164 10.00 -15.04 -17.19
N ILE A 165 8.98 -14.46 -16.55
CA ILE A 165 8.85 -13.02 -16.33
C ILE A 165 9.90 -12.53 -15.33
N LEU A 166 10.15 -13.31 -14.26
CA LEU A 166 11.19 -13.00 -13.29
C LEU A 166 12.59 -13.03 -13.90
N LEU A 167 12.87 -13.99 -14.78
CA LEU A 167 14.15 -14.04 -15.48
C LEU A 167 14.34 -12.83 -16.41
N THR A 168 13.30 -12.39 -17.11
CA THR A 168 13.35 -11.19 -17.95
C THR A 168 13.51 -9.92 -17.11
N TRP A 169 12.82 -9.84 -15.96
CA TRP A 169 13.01 -8.77 -14.98
C TRP A 169 14.46 -8.70 -14.49
N GLU A 170 15.04 -9.83 -14.10
CA GLU A 170 16.42 -9.93 -13.60
C GLU A 170 17.44 -9.48 -14.66
N ARG A 171 17.24 -9.85 -15.92
CA ARG A 171 18.08 -9.41 -17.04
C ARG A 171 17.97 -7.90 -17.28
N THR A 172 16.75 -7.38 -17.27
CA THR A 172 16.48 -5.94 -17.45
C THR A 172 17.15 -5.13 -16.33
N ARG A 173 17.10 -5.65 -15.10
CA ARG A 173 17.74 -5.07 -13.93
C ARG A 173 19.25 -4.94 -14.10
N ASN A 174 19.92 -6.01 -14.51
CA ASN A 174 21.39 -6.01 -14.67
C ASN A 174 21.87 -5.14 -15.84
N HIS A 175 21.00 -4.84 -16.82
CA HIS A 175 21.34 -3.94 -17.93
C HIS A 175 21.26 -2.44 -17.56
N GLN A 176 20.45 -2.05 -16.56
CA GLN A 176 20.39 -0.65 -16.09
C GLN A 176 21.59 -0.24 -15.22
N GLU A 177 22.32 -1.20 -14.64
CA GLU A 177 23.45 -0.95 -13.73
C GLU A 177 24.73 -0.45 -14.45
N HIS A 178 24.82 -0.54 -15.78
CA HIS A 178 25.99 -0.09 -16.55
C HIS A 178 25.96 1.39 -16.99
N SER A 179 24.92 2.14 -16.60
CA SER A 179 24.89 3.59 -16.80
C SER A 179 25.52 4.29 -15.58
N GLU A 180 26.78 4.71 -15.71
CA GLU A 180 27.52 5.49 -14.72
C GLU A 180 26.72 6.76 -14.33
N ASN A 181 25.97 6.71 -13.22
CA ASN A 181 25.43 7.80 -12.38
C ASN A 181 24.01 7.52 -11.83
N VAL A 182 23.73 6.38 -11.18
CA VAL A 182 22.55 6.27 -10.29
C VAL A 182 22.85 5.33 -9.11
N THR A 183 22.54 5.80 -7.90
CA THR A 183 22.55 5.03 -6.65
C THR A 183 21.83 3.68 -6.77
N GLU A 184 22.52 2.58 -6.43
CA GLU A 184 22.06 1.17 -6.48
C GLU A 184 20.66 0.90 -5.91
N LYS A 185 20.16 1.75 -4.99
CA LYS A 185 18.87 1.56 -4.32
C LYS A 185 17.64 1.70 -5.22
N ASN A 186 17.73 2.42 -6.34
CA ASN A 186 16.52 2.73 -7.11
C ASN A 186 16.06 1.61 -8.03
N SER A 187 16.89 0.61 -8.36
CA SER A 187 16.53 -0.38 -9.37
C SER A 187 15.48 -1.39 -8.91
N ARG A 188 15.47 -1.76 -7.61
CA ARG A 188 14.58 -2.79 -7.03
C ARG A 188 13.27 -2.24 -6.46
N THR A 189 12.94 -1.00 -6.78
CA THR A 189 11.72 -0.39 -6.26
C THR A 189 10.49 -1.07 -6.87
N LEU A 190 9.43 -1.19 -6.07
CA LEU A 190 8.12 -1.66 -6.54
C LEU A 190 7.65 -0.89 -7.79
N THR A 191 8.05 0.38 -7.90
CA THR A 191 7.67 1.25 -9.03
C THR A 191 8.25 0.72 -10.34
N ASN A 192 9.52 0.35 -10.32
CA ASN A 192 10.18 -0.19 -11.50
C ASN A 192 9.60 -1.55 -11.87
N LEU A 193 9.34 -2.40 -10.88
CA LEU A 193 8.73 -3.70 -11.11
C LEU A 193 7.34 -3.58 -11.76
N MET A 194 6.47 -2.71 -11.23
CA MET A 194 5.15 -2.47 -11.82
C MET A 194 5.24 -1.84 -13.22
N THR A 195 6.24 -0.98 -13.45
CA THR A 195 6.49 -0.38 -14.77
C THR A 195 6.95 -1.43 -15.77
N PHE A 196 7.84 -2.33 -15.37
CA PHE A 196 8.30 -3.46 -16.16
C PHE A 196 7.13 -4.39 -16.53
N LEU A 197 6.32 -4.80 -15.55
CA LEU A 197 5.17 -5.68 -15.80
C LEU A 197 4.19 -5.07 -16.80
N ARG A 198 3.91 -3.77 -16.69
CA ARG A 198 3.08 -3.06 -17.66
C ARG A 198 3.66 -3.13 -19.08
N GLN A 199 4.98 -2.97 -19.22
CA GLN A 199 5.65 -3.05 -20.52
C GLN A 199 5.61 -4.47 -21.09
N GLU A 200 5.80 -5.48 -20.26
CA GLU A 200 5.77 -6.88 -20.69
C GLU A 200 4.35 -7.29 -21.15
N VAL A 201 3.31 -6.87 -20.42
CA VAL A 201 1.90 -7.05 -20.85
C VAL A 201 1.65 -6.41 -22.21
N GLN A 202 2.11 -5.17 -22.41
CA GLN A 202 1.99 -4.48 -23.69
C GLN A 202 2.80 -5.20 -24.79
N GLY A 203 3.97 -5.73 -24.45
CA GLY A 203 4.80 -6.52 -25.35
C GLY A 203 4.11 -7.80 -25.82
N GLU A 204 3.49 -8.54 -24.91
CA GLU A 204 2.69 -9.73 -25.24
C GLU A 204 1.54 -9.39 -26.20
N GLU A 205 0.77 -8.32 -25.91
CA GLU A 205 -0.30 -7.85 -26.80
C GLU A 205 0.23 -7.51 -28.20
N MET A 206 1.37 -6.81 -28.27
CA MET A 206 2.01 -6.45 -29.54
C MET A 206 2.49 -7.68 -30.32
N VAL A 207 3.03 -8.70 -29.64
CA VAL A 207 3.43 -9.97 -30.26
C VAL A 207 2.21 -10.72 -30.80
N VAL A 208 1.11 -10.78 -30.05
CA VAL A 208 -0.15 -11.39 -30.50
C VAL A 208 -0.69 -10.68 -31.74
N LEU A 209 -0.68 -9.34 -31.76
CA LEU A 209 -1.06 -8.55 -32.93
C LEU A 209 -0.16 -8.83 -34.14
N ALA A 210 1.16 -8.88 -33.96
CA ALA A 210 2.09 -9.19 -35.04
C ALA A 210 1.89 -10.60 -35.62
N ARG A 211 1.59 -11.59 -34.76
CA ARG A 211 1.37 -12.99 -35.16
C ARG A 211 0.00 -13.22 -35.80
N SER A 212 -1.03 -12.48 -35.36
CA SER A 212 -2.38 -12.53 -35.93
C SER A 212 -2.53 -11.68 -37.21
N GLY A 213 -1.71 -10.65 -37.39
CA GLY A 213 -1.75 -9.76 -38.56
C GLY A 213 -1.49 -10.42 -39.92
N PHE A 214 -0.94 -11.65 -39.93
CA PHE A 214 -0.69 -12.41 -41.17
C PHE A 214 -1.60 -13.64 -41.35
N THR A 215 -2.57 -13.89 -40.46
CA THR A 215 -3.55 -14.96 -40.69
C THR A 215 -4.58 -14.50 -41.72
N MET A 216 -4.18 -14.47 -42.99
CA MET A 216 -5.14 -14.46 -44.09
C MET A 216 -5.93 -15.77 -44.02
N HIS A 217 -7.20 -15.68 -43.61
CA HIS A 217 -8.17 -16.78 -43.67
C HIS A 217 -8.15 -17.40 -45.09
N HIS A 218 -7.37 -18.46 -45.29
CA HIS A 218 -7.51 -19.33 -46.46
C HIS A 218 -8.64 -20.30 -46.15
N GLY A 219 -9.87 -19.90 -46.47
CA GLY A 219 -11.04 -20.73 -46.27
C GLY A 219 -12.28 -20.22 -46.98
N ASN A 220 -12.40 -20.62 -48.25
CA ASN A 220 -13.60 -20.61 -49.09
C ASN A 220 -13.99 -19.31 -49.81
N ALA A 221 -13.08 -18.82 -50.67
CA ALA A 221 -13.53 -18.45 -52.00
C ALA A 221 -13.22 -19.64 -52.93
N THR A 222 -14.25 -20.38 -53.34
CA THR A 222 -14.18 -21.13 -54.59
C THR A 222 -14.02 -20.09 -55.69
N CYS A 223 -12.79 -19.68 -55.99
CA CYS A 223 -12.50 -19.07 -57.27
C CYS A 223 -12.69 -20.17 -58.30
N ALA A 224 -13.86 -20.20 -58.92
CA ALA A 224 -14.06 -20.87 -60.18
C ALA A 224 -13.04 -20.29 -61.16
N LEU A 225 -11.91 -20.98 -61.31
CA LEU A 225 -11.08 -20.90 -62.49
C LEU A 225 -11.85 -21.57 -63.63
N THR A 226 -12.91 -20.92 -64.09
CA THR A 226 -13.45 -21.18 -65.42
C THR A 226 -13.04 -20.00 -66.29
N ASP A 227 -12.34 -20.34 -67.37
CA ASP A 227 -12.07 -19.53 -68.54
C ASP A 227 -10.94 -18.49 -68.45
N CYS A 228 -9.71 -18.99 -68.29
CA CYS A 228 -8.61 -18.45 -69.10
C CYS A 228 -8.60 -19.19 -70.44
N HIS A 229 -9.41 -18.72 -71.39
CA HIS A 229 -9.35 -19.16 -72.77
C HIS A 229 -8.02 -18.66 -73.36
N ILE A 230 -7.06 -19.57 -73.46
CA ILE A 230 -5.83 -19.37 -74.24
C ILE A 230 -6.29 -19.22 -75.70
N LEU A 231 -6.42 -17.97 -76.16
CA LEU A 231 -6.54 -17.68 -77.59
C LEU A 231 -5.19 -17.98 -78.23
N HIS A 232 -5.09 -19.19 -78.76
CA HIS A 232 -4.06 -19.60 -79.71
C HIS A 232 -4.41 -18.98 -81.08
N HIS A 233 -3.84 -17.82 -81.37
CA HIS A 233 -3.63 -17.34 -82.74
C HIS A 233 -2.15 -16.92 -82.79
N GLY A 234 -1.22 -17.62 -83.45
CA GLY A 234 -1.38 -18.20 -84.77
C GLY A 234 -1.34 -17.09 -85.82
N VAL A 235 -0.18 -16.44 -85.96
CA VAL A 235 0.15 -15.63 -87.14
C VAL A 235 1.44 -16.19 -87.72
N ALA A 236 1.26 -17.03 -88.73
CA ALA A 236 2.27 -17.36 -89.73
C ALA A 236 1.90 -16.58 -91.00
N ALA A 237 2.82 -15.72 -91.45
CA ALA A 237 3.14 -15.33 -92.83
C ALA A 237 3.88 -13.98 -92.79
#